data_AF-A0A3C0KW37-F1
#
_entry.id   AF-A0A3C0KW37-F1
#
_cell.length_a   1.000
_cell.length_b   1.000
_cell.length_c   1.000
_cell.angle_alpha   90.00
_cell.angle_beta   90.00
_cell.angle_gamma   90.00
#
_symmetry.space_group_name_H-M   'P 1'
#
loop_
_entity.id
_entity.type
_entity.pdbx_description
1 polymer ?
#
loop_
_entity_poly.entity_id
_entity_poly.type
_entity_poly.pdbx_seq_one_letter_code
_entity_poly.pdbx_strand_id
1 'polypeptide(L)'
;RRLGVKFEARKYRDETKAMEDLSDLVERKQVVGVQVSIFWLPYFPREMRVPFNAHNIVIFGKENGEYLVSEPVIEEPARIKPQDLQSARFAKGIMAPKGFMYYPTYVPEKVDINSLILKSIKRTNFMMLSAPTPCGVRGIFYLANYIEKLGAKKSEKYIRSLLGHITLMQEEVGTGGGGFRYMYAAFLEEAYERLEIPLLQEASRKMTEAGHLWRNFALVCARTFKRKDSEIDLPHIANLLRMAGKAEKEVYLTLRKIS
;
A
#
# COMPACT_ATOMS: atom_id res chain seq x y z
N ARG A 1 9.51 -3.16 -14.77
CA ARG A 1 9.29 -4.26 -15.75
C ARG A 1 8.31 -3.87 -16.86
N ARG A 2 7.03 -3.57 -16.59
CA ARG A 2 6.04 -3.26 -17.67
C ARG A 2 6.32 -1.96 -18.42
N LEU A 3 6.77 -0.92 -17.71
CA LEU A 3 7.15 0.36 -18.28
C LEU A 3 8.49 0.33 -19.06
N GLY A 4 9.13 -0.83 -19.24
CA GLY A 4 10.45 -0.93 -19.87
C GLY A 4 11.62 -0.34 -19.06
N VAL A 5 11.35 0.32 -17.93
CA VAL A 5 12.38 0.85 -17.03
C VAL A 5 13.25 -0.29 -16.49
N LYS A 6 14.56 -0.16 -16.66
CA LYS A 6 15.56 -1.04 -16.06
C LYS A 6 16.03 -0.40 -14.76
N PHE A 7 16.09 -1.23 -13.73
CA PHE A 7 16.58 -0.85 -12.42
C PHE A 7 17.80 -1.66 -12.09
N GLU A 8 18.76 -1.03 -11.46
CA GLU A 8 19.74 -1.72 -10.65
C GLU A 8 19.29 -1.72 -9.20
N ALA A 9 19.45 -2.86 -8.53
CA ALA A 9 19.09 -3.00 -7.13
C ALA A 9 20.17 -3.79 -6.40
N ARG A 10 20.54 -3.33 -5.21
CA ARG A 10 21.64 -3.89 -4.41
C ARG A 10 21.21 -4.08 -2.97
N LYS A 11 21.77 -5.09 -2.30
CA LYS A 11 21.74 -5.28 -0.85
C LYS A 11 23.16 -5.39 -0.34
N TYR A 12 23.37 -4.99 0.90
CA TYR A 12 24.69 -4.88 1.48
C TYR A 12 24.78 -5.67 2.78
N ARG A 13 25.99 -6.17 3.05
CA ARG A 13 26.39 -6.70 4.36
C ARG A 13 27.25 -5.71 5.12
N ASP A 14 28.01 -4.89 4.40
CA ASP A 14 28.87 -3.82 4.93
C ASP A 14 28.13 -2.49 4.90
N GLU A 15 27.97 -1.87 6.07
CA GLU A 15 27.23 -0.62 6.23
C GLU A 15 27.98 0.59 5.69
N THR A 16 29.31 0.59 5.81
CA THR A 16 30.16 1.66 5.31
C THR A 16 30.12 1.67 3.79
N LYS A 17 30.34 0.51 3.16
CA LYS A 17 30.31 0.40 1.71
C LYS A 17 28.96 0.77 1.10
N ALA A 18 27.87 0.46 1.79
CA ALA A 18 26.53 0.83 1.37
C ALA A 18 26.27 2.35 1.38
N MET A 19 26.92 3.08 2.28
CA MET A 19 26.81 4.54 2.39
C MET A 19 27.74 5.26 1.40
N GLU A 20 28.92 4.69 1.14
CA GLU A 20 29.83 5.14 0.08
C GLU A 20 29.17 5.04 -1.30
N ASP A 21 28.68 3.85 -1.67
CA ASP A 21 28.02 3.63 -2.97
C ASP A 21 26.79 4.54 -3.14
N LEU A 22 26.05 4.81 -2.05
CA LEU A 22 24.94 5.77 -2.08
C LEU A 22 25.44 7.19 -2.33
N SER A 23 26.50 7.64 -1.63
CA SER A 23 27.09 8.97 -1.84
C SER A 23 27.56 9.13 -3.29
N ASP A 24 28.28 8.15 -3.82
CA ASP A 24 28.80 8.17 -5.20
C ASP A 24 27.67 8.32 -6.24
N LEU A 25 26.55 7.61 -6.04
CA LEU A 25 25.39 7.71 -6.92
C LEU A 25 24.74 9.09 -6.84
N VAL A 26 24.53 9.60 -5.64
CA VAL A 26 23.91 10.90 -5.41
C VAL A 26 24.78 12.04 -5.95
N GLU A 27 26.10 11.97 -5.79
CA GLU A 27 27.06 12.93 -6.37
C GLU A 27 27.02 12.93 -7.90
N ARG A 28 26.76 11.77 -8.52
CA ARG A 28 26.49 11.64 -9.96
C ARG A 28 25.06 12.06 -10.34
N LYS A 29 24.35 12.76 -9.46
CA LYS A 29 22.97 13.23 -9.62
C LYS A 29 21.97 12.11 -9.89
N GLN A 30 22.24 10.89 -9.42
CA GLN A 30 21.27 9.80 -9.47
C GLN A 30 20.27 9.95 -8.34
N VAL A 31 19.00 9.70 -8.67
CA VAL A 31 17.91 9.59 -7.71
C VAL A 31 17.83 8.13 -7.25
N VAL A 32 18.00 7.90 -5.96
CA VAL A 32 18.16 6.55 -5.39
C VAL A 32 17.03 6.26 -4.40
N GLY A 33 16.24 5.23 -4.70
CA GLY A 33 15.31 4.66 -3.73
C GLY A 33 16.07 3.81 -2.72
N VAL A 34 15.77 3.97 -1.43
CA VAL A 34 16.33 3.16 -0.35
C VAL A 34 15.21 2.63 0.53
N GLN A 35 15.36 1.38 1.00
CA GLN A 35 14.48 0.84 2.03
C GLN A 35 15.06 1.19 3.41
N VAL A 36 14.19 1.66 4.29
CA VAL A 36 14.55 2.14 5.62
C VAL A 36 13.54 1.69 6.66
N SER A 37 13.92 1.84 7.92
CA SER A 37 13.02 1.73 9.06
C SER A 37 12.57 3.11 9.52
N ILE A 38 11.25 3.33 9.62
CA ILE A 38 10.66 4.61 10.06
C ILE A 38 11.17 5.01 11.44
N PHE A 39 11.46 4.03 12.29
CA PHE A 39 11.94 4.25 13.65
C PHE A 39 13.15 5.17 13.76
N TRP A 40 14.05 5.13 12.77
CA TRP A 40 15.32 5.86 12.77
C TRP A 40 15.28 7.18 11.99
N LEU A 41 14.11 7.58 11.49
CA LEU A 41 13.97 8.80 10.69
C LEU A 41 13.77 10.02 11.61
N PRO A 42 14.74 10.95 11.70
CA PRO A 42 14.74 12.02 12.70
C PRO A 42 13.69 13.10 12.45
N TYR A 43 13.20 13.22 11.22
CA TYR A 43 12.17 14.18 10.83
C TYR A 43 10.74 13.72 11.13
N PHE A 44 10.54 12.45 11.53
CA PHE A 44 9.24 12.00 12.03
C PHE A 44 9.04 12.36 13.51
N PRO A 45 7.83 12.73 13.94
CA PRO A 45 7.46 12.79 15.36
C PRO A 45 7.76 11.47 16.08
N ARG A 46 8.17 11.53 17.36
CA ARG A 46 8.59 10.33 18.11
C ARG A 46 7.46 9.30 18.20
N GLU A 47 6.21 9.77 18.23
CA GLU A 47 4.99 8.97 18.33
C GLU A 47 4.72 8.15 17.07
N MET A 48 5.24 8.59 15.91
CA MET A 48 5.10 7.92 14.62
C MET A 48 6.26 6.96 14.30
N ARG A 49 7.33 6.96 15.11
CA ARG A 49 8.51 6.11 14.93
C ARG A 49 8.24 4.68 15.39
N VAL A 50 7.50 3.95 14.58
CA VAL A 50 7.22 2.52 14.80
C VAL A 50 8.31 1.64 14.18
N PRO A 51 8.62 0.44 14.74
CA PRO A 51 9.57 -0.52 14.16
C PRO A 51 9.04 -1.16 12.85
N PHE A 52 9.01 -0.37 11.77
CA PHE A 52 8.54 -0.78 10.45
C PHE A 52 9.65 -0.67 9.42
N ASN A 53 10.22 -1.82 9.03
CA ASN A 53 11.40 -1.91 8.16
C ASN A 53 11.09 -1.94 6.66
N ALA A 54 9.81 -1.85 6.26
CA ALA A 54 9.39 -1.94 4.87
C ALA A 54 9.04 -0.57 4.26
N HIS A 55 9.60 0.51 4.82
CA HIS A 55 9.40 1.86 4.31
C HIS A 55 10.40 2.20 3.21
N ASN A 56 9.99 2.98 2.21
CA ASN A 56 10.86 3.39 1.11
C ASN A 56 10.87 4.91 1.02
N ILE A 57 12.08 5.45 0.93
CA ILE A 57 12.32 6.89 0.73
C ILE A 57 13.21 7.06 -0.50
N VAL A 58 13.19 8.27 -1.06
CA VAL A 58 14.02 8.62 -2.21
C VAL A 58 15.09 9.62 -1.77
N ILE A 59 16.35 9.27 -1.98
CA ILE A 59 17.50 10.15 -1.79
C ILE A 59 17.81 10.79 -3.14
N PHE A 60 17.75 12.12 -3.22
CA PHE A 60 17.91 12.84 -4.48
C PHE A 60 19.06 13.87 -4.48
N GLY A 61 19.70 14.09 -3.33
CA GLY A 61 20.79 15.05 -3.21
C GLY A 61 21.54 14.93 -1.89
N LYS A 62 22.62 15.68 -1.76
CA LYS A 62 23.41 15.83 -0.53
C LYS A 62 23.90 17.27 -0.43
N GLU A 63 23.60 17.95 0.67
CA GLU A 63 23.95 19.35 0.92
C GLU A 63 24.44 19.50 2.36
N ASN A 64 25.51 20.28 2.56
CA ASN A 64 26.08 20.55 3.88
C ASN A 64 26.34 19.28 4.73
N GLY A 65 26.69 18.17 4.08
CA GLY A 65 26.95 16.89 4.74
C GLY A 65 25.71 16.03 5.05
N GLU A 66 24.51 16.51 4.75
CA GLU A 66 23.24 15.79 4.97
C GLU A 66 22.62 15.35 3.64
N TYR A 67 21.87 14.25 3.65
CA TYR A 67 21.12 13.78 2.49
C TYR A 67 19.77 14.50 2.38
N LEU A 68 19.39 14.83 1.15
CA LEU A 68 18.07 15.34 0.82
C LEU A 68 17.13 14.17 0.50
N VAL A 69 15.97 14.17 1.12
CA VAL A 69 15.02 13.05 1.11
C VAL A 69 13.67 13.51 0.61
N SER A 70 13.13 12.79 -0.37
CA SER A 70 11.71 12.82 -0.70
C SER A 70 11.03 11.66 0.03
N GLU A 71 10.12 12.02 0.91
CA GLU A 71 9.39 11.13 1.82
C GLU A 71 7.91 11.10 1.39
N PRO A 72 7.31 9.92 1.14
CA PRO A 72 5.92 9.85 0.67
C PRO A 72 4.86 10.41 1.63
N VAL A 73 5.18 10.66 2.90
CA VAL A 73 4.22 11.19 3.88
C VAL A 73 4.50 12.63 4.35
N ILE A 74 5.51 13.29 3.76
CA ILE A 74 5.84 14.69 4.06
C ILE A 74 5.91 15.44 2.73
N GLU A 75 5.26 16.60 2.67
CA GLU A 75 5.16 17.42 1.46
C GLU A 75 6.50 18.06 1.08
N GLU A 76 7.20 18.63 2.06
CA GLU A 76 8.48 19.30 1.86
C GLU A 76 9.67 18.31 1.92
N PRO A 77 10.75 18.55 1.14
CA PRO A 77 11.96 17.76 1.24
C PRO A 77 12.54 17.72 2.66
N ALA A 78 12.80 16.52 3.15
CA ALA A 78 13.43 16.32 4.45
C ALA A 78 14.96 16.22 4.33
N ARG A 79 15.64 16.39 5.47
CA ARG A 79 17.08 16.21 5.60
C ARG A 79 17.41 15.12 6.60
N ILE A 80 18.45 14.34 6.31
CA ILE A 80 18.91 13.27 7.21
C ILE A 80 20.43 13.18 7.25
N LYS A 81 20.98 13.07 8.47
CA LYS A 81 22.41 12.88 8.68
C LYS A 81 22.84 11.48 8.24
N PRO A 82 24.10 11.30 7.79
CA PRO A 82 24.60 10.00 7.37
C PRO A 82 24.45 8.89 8.42
N GLN A 83 24.68 9.19 9.71
CA GLN A 83 24.58 8.19 10.77
C GLN A 83 23.13 7.72 11.01
N ASP A 84 22.17 8.64 10.96
CA ASP A 84 20.75 8.33 11.11
C ASP A 84 20.25 7.51 9.92
N LEU A 85 20.65 7.89 8.70
CA LEU A 85 20.30 7.14 7.49
C LEU A 85 20.92 5.74 7.49
N GLN A 86 22.17 5.57 7.92
CA GLN A 86 22.80 4.26 8.05
C GLN A 86 22.01 3.38 9.04
N SER A 87 21.69 3.93 10.22
CA SER A 87 20.87 3.23 11.23
C SER A 87 19.51 2.80 10.65
N ALA A 88 18.85 3.68 9.90
CA ALA A 88 17.58 3.39 9.25
C ALA A 88 17.68 2.29 8.19
N ARG A 89 18.77 2.27 7.41
CA ARG A 89 19.03 1.29 6.33
C ARG A 89 19.47 -0.08 6.84
N PHE A 90 19.98 -0.19 8.06
CA PHE A 90 20.49 -1.43 8.64
C PHE A 90 19.73 -1.88 9.91
N ALA A 91 18.56 -1.30 10.16
CA ALA A 91 17.66 -1.74 11.20
C ALA A 91 17.39 -3.27 11.13
N LYS A 92 17.45 -3.92 12.29
CA LYS A 92 17.23 -5.37 12.44
C LYS A 92 15.74 -5.70 12.53
N GLY A 93 15.41 -6.97 12.34
CA GLY A 93 14.06 -7.51 12.52
C GLY A 93 13.40 -8.00 11.24
N ILE A 94 12.08 -8.21 11.31
CA ILE A 94 11.26 -8.67 10.17
C ILE A 94 11.36 -7.63 9.05
N MET A 95 11.56 -8.10 7.81
CA MET A 95 11.76 -7.25 6.63
C MET A 95 12.93 -6.25 6.75
N ALA A 96 13.98 -6.58 7.53
CA ALA A 96 15.17 -5.74 7.66
C ALA A 96 15.69 -5.24 6.29
N PRO A 97 16.03 -3.95 6.14
CA PRO A 97 16.34 -3.39 4.83
C PRO A 97 17.67 -3.91 4.26
N LYS A 98 18.66 -4.15 5.12
CA LYS A 98 19.99 -4.67 4.74
C LYS A 98 20.67 -3.79 3.68
N GLY A 99 20.62 -2.48 3.88
CA GLY A 99 21.19 -1.49 2.96
C GLY A 99 20.50 -1.43 1.60
N PHE A 100 19.34 -2.07 1.43
CA PHE A 100 18.69 -2.19 0.13
C PHE A 100 18.47 -0.84 -0.52
N MET A 101 18.95 -0.73 -1.77
CA MET A 101 18.77 0.45 -2.59
C MET A 101 18.54 0.06 -4.04
N TYR A 102 17.88 0.94 -4.78
CA TYR A 102 17.58 0.75 -6.18
C TYR A 102 17.51 2.10 -6.89
N TYR A 103 17.89 2.12 -8.16
CA TYR A 103 17.84 3.32 -8.99
C TYR A 103 17.64 2.92 -10.46
N PRO A 104 16.97 3.77 -11.27
CA PRO A 104 16.77 3.47 -12.67
C PRO A 104 18.10 3.61 -13.43
N THR A 105 18.45 2.61 -14.24
CA THR A 105 19.60 2.67 -15.15
C THR A 105 19.20 2.97 -16.59
N TYR A 106 17.91 2.84 -16.89
CA TYR A 106 17.34 3.17 -18.18
C TYR A 106 15.85 3.44 -18.03
N VAL A 107 15.40 4.59 -18.55
CA VAL A 107 13.99 4.98 -18.65
C VAL A 107 13.68 5.14 -20.13
N PRO A 108 12.73 4.36 -20.70
CA PRO A 108 12.34 4.55 -22.09
C PRO A 108 11.75 5.94 -22.33
N GLU A 109 12.14 6.58 -23.43
CA GLU A 109 11.56 7.88 -23.84
C GLU A 109 10.08 7.77 -24.20
N LYS A 110 9.68 6.62 -24.75
CA LYS A 110 8.31 6.34 -25.17
C LYS A 110 7.83 5.06 -24.53
N VAL A 111 6.61 5.11 -24.02
CA VAL A 111 5.92 3.96 -23.43
C VAL A 111 4.54 3.89 -24.05
N ASP A 112 4.16 2.71 -24.54
CA ASP A 112 2.79 2.45 -24.98
C ASP A 112 1.86 2.31 -23.77
N ILE A 113 1.45 3.47 -23.23
CA ILE A 113 0.58 3.56 -22.07
C ILE A 113 -0.75 2.82 -22.30
N ASN A 114 -1.29 2.87 -23.52
CA ASN A 114 -2.58 2.27 -23.86
C ASN A 114 -2.52 0.74 -23.68
N SER A 115 -1.50 0.09 -24.24
CA SER A 115 -1.27 -1.36 -24.04
C SER A 115 -1.01 -1.69 -22.56
N LEU A 116 -0.31 -0.82 -21.85
CA LEU A 116 0.02 -1.05 -20.44
C LEU A 116 -1.18 -0.93 -19.50
N ILE A 117 -2.13 -0.04 -19.77
CA ILE A 117 -3.41 0.06 -19.06
C ILE A 117 -4.16 -1.27 -19.17
N LEU A 118 -4.33 -1.81 -20.38
CA LEU A 118 -5.04 -3.08 -20.56
C LEU A 118 -4.32 -4.25 -19.87
N LYS A 119 -2.99 -4.29 -19.97
CA LYS A 119 -2.16 -5.30 -19.28
C LYS A 119 -2.21 -5.18 -17.76
N SER A 120 -2.28 -3.97 -17.21
CA SER A 120 -2.38 -3.76 -15.76
C SER A 120 -3.76 -4.19 -15.25
N ILE A 121 -4.85 -3.81 -15.93
CA ILE A 121 -6.22 -4.24 -15.62
C ILE A 121 -6.32 -5.76 -15.65
N LYS A 122 -5.80 -6.41 -16.71
CA LYS A 122 -5.80 -7.87 -16.82
C LYS A 122 -5.06 -8.54 -15.65
N ARG A 123 -3.91 -7.99 -15.24
CA ARG A 123 -3.18 -8.50 -14.08
C ARG A 123 -3.99 -8.31 -12.80
N THR A 124 -4.56 -7.14 -12.58
CA THR A 124 -5.36 -6.84 -11.39
C THR A 124 -6.56 -7.78 -11.31
N ASN A 125 -7.30 -7.97 -12.40
CA ASN A 125 -8.39 -8.95 -12.49
C ASN A 125 -7.93 -10.36 -12.11
N PHE A 126 -6.80 -10.82 -12.65
CA PHE A 126 -6.25 -12.12 -12.30
C PHE A 126 -5.94 -12.22 -10.80
N MET A 127 -5.26 -11.22 -10.24
CA MET A 127 -4.92 -11.20 -8.81
C MET A 127 -6.17 -11.17 -7.92
N MET A 128 -7.22 -10.47 -8.34
CA MET A 128 -8.41 -10.28 -7.52
C MET A 128 -9.41 -11.43 -7.62
N LEU A 129 -9.52 -12.06 -8.80
CA LEU A 129 -10.47 -13.16 -9.03
C LEU A 129 -9.85 -14.56 -8.89
N SER A 130 -8.56 -14.72 -9.19
CA SER A 130 -7.94 -16.04 -9.37
C SER A 130 -6.84 -16.38 -8.37
N ALA A 131 -6.34 -15.42 -7.59
CA ALA A 131 -5.32 -15.71 -6.57
C ALA A 131 -5.84 -16.69 -5.50
N PRO A 132 -4.95 -17.51 -4.90
CA PRO A 132 -5.33 -18.39 -3.81
C PRO A 132 -5.76 -17.60 -2.57
N THR A 133 -6.67 -18.16 -1.78
CA THR A 133 -7.06 -17.61 -0.47
C THR A 133 -5.82 -17.54 0.44
N PRO A 134 -5.62 -16.47 1.23
CA PRO A 134 -6.54 -15.36 1.52
C PRO A 134 -6.30 -14.07 0.68
N CYS A 135 -6.01 -14.19 -0.62
CA CYS A 135 -5.82 -13.03 -1.49
C CYS A 135 -7.09 -12.64 -2.29
N GLY A 136 -7.13 -11.39 -2.74
CA GLY A 136 -8.17 -10.87 -3.63
C GLY A 136 -9.57 -10.94 -3.02
N VAL A 137 -10.58 -11.11 -3.88
CA VAL A 137 -11.99 -11.19 -3.49
C VAL A 137 -12.25 -12.34 -2.51
N ARG A 138 -11.56 -13.47 -2.67
CA ARG A 138 -11.67 -14.61 -1.74
C ARG A 138 -11.17 -14.26 -0.35
N GLY A 139 -10.12 -13.44 -0.24
CA GLY A 139 -9.63 -12.90 1.02
C GLY A 139 -10.67 -12.06 1.77
N ILE A 140 -11.45 -11.26 1.04
CA ILE A 140 -12.55 -10.45 1.61
C ILE A 140 -13.60 -11.36 2.27
N PHE A 141 -14.06 -12.39 1.54
CA PHE A 141 -15.04 -13.34 2.07
C PHE A 141 -14.47 -14.21 3.20
N TYR A 142 -13.19 -14.57 3.13
CA TYR A 142 -12.51 -15.27 4.21
C TYR A 142 -12.50 -14.44 5.49
N LEU A 143 -12.16 -13.15 5.41
CA LEU A 143 -12.18 -12.24 6.55
C LEU A 143 -13.60 -12.07 7.11
N ALA A 144 -14.62 -11.91 6.25
CA ALA A 144 -16.00 -11.80 6.69
C ALA A 144 -16.45 -13.04 7.48
N ASN A 145 -16.15 -14.24 6.96
CA ASN A 145 -16.47 -15.51 7.63
C ASN A 145 -15.68 -15.69 8.93
N TYR A 146 -14.45 -15.16 8.98
CA TYR A 146 -13.65 -15.17 10.19
C TYR A 146 -14.29 -14.30 11.27
N ILE A 147 -14.69 -13.06 10.93
CA ILE A 147 -15.33 -12.11 11.86
C ILE A 147 -16.61 -12.70 12.46
N GLU A 148 -17.50 -13.26 11.63
CA GLU A 148 -18.76 -13.85 12.08
C GLU A 148 -18.54 -14.98 13.10
N LYS A 149 -17.47 -15.77 12.94
CA LYS A 149 -17.16 -16.92 13.80
C LYS A 149 -16.40 -16.55 15.08
N LEU A 150 -16.05 -15.29 15.30
CA LEU A 150 -15.27 -14.87 16.47
C LEU A 150 -16.03 -15.04 17.78
N GLY A 151 -17.33 -14.74 17.80
CA GLY A 151 -18.16 -14.73 19.01
C GLY A 151 -18.20 -16.08 19.73
N ALA A 152 -18.06 -17.18 18.98
CA ALA A 152 -18.06 -18.53 19.53
C ALA A 152 -16.71 -18.95 20.15
N LYS A 153 -15.62 -18.20 19.93
CA LYS A 153 -14.25 -18.68 20.19
C LYS A 153 -13.33 -17.70 20.91
N LYS A 154 -13.71 -16.42 21.01
CA LYS A 154 -12.80 -15.36 21.47
C LYS A 154 -13.51 -14.45 22.47
N SER A 155 -12.72 -13.87 23.39
CA SER A 155 -13.22 -12.89 24.34
C SER A 155 -13.62 -11.59 23.64
N GLU A 156 -14.59 -10.88 24.22
CA GLU A 156 -15.03 -9.58 23.72
C GLU A 156 -13.88 -8.58 23.58
N LYS A 157 -12.97 -8.54 24.56
CA LYS A 157 -11.75 -7.72 24.52
C LYS A 157 -10.90 -7.99 23.27
N TYR A 158 -10.73 -9.26 22.92
CA TYR A 158 -9.99 -9.65 21.71
C TYR A 158 -10.71 -9.18 20.44
N ILE A 159 -12.03 -9.39 20.39
CA ILE A 159 -12.86 -9.01 19.24
C ILE A 159 -12.77 -7.51 18.99
N ARG A 160 -12.97 -6.69 20.02
CA ARG A 160 -12.87 -5.22 19.90
C ARG A 160 -11.49 -4.79 19.42
N SER A 161 -10.43 -5.36 20.01
CA SER A 161 -9.05 -5.07 19.61
C SER A 161 -8.81 -5.39 18.14
N LEU A 162 -9.28 -6.55 17.67
CA LEU A 162 -9.17 -6.94 16.26
C LEU A 162 -9.95 -5.98 15.33
N LEU A 163 -11.18 -5.59 15.67
CA LEU A 163 -11.96 -4.64 14.88
C LEU A 163 -11.30 -3.25 14.82
N GLY A 164 -10.71 -2.81 15.93
CA GLY A 164 -9.88 -1.59 15.96
C GLY A 164 -8.67 -1.70 15.04
N HIS A 165 -7.98 -2.84 15.07
CA HIS A 165 -6.84 -3.09 14.19
C HIS A 165 -7.23 -3.15 12.71
N ILE A 166 -8.36 -3.78 12.38
CA ILE A 166 -8.91 -3.79 11.01
C ILE A 166 -9.16 -2.35 10.54
N THR A 167 -9.79 -1.52 11.39
CA THR A 167 -10.05 -0.10 11.08
C THR A 167 -8.76 0.66 10.81
N LEU A 168 -7.76 0.51 11.69
CA LEU A 168 -6.45 1.15 11.56
C LEU A 168 -5.78 0.79 10.22
N MET A 169 -5.77 -0.50 9.88
CA MET A 169 -5.17 -0.99 8.63
C MET A 169 -5.93 -0.50 7.38
N GLN A 170 -7.23 -0.22 7.50
CA GLN A 170 -8.07 0.20 6.39
C GLN A 170 -8.04 1.71 6.13
N GLU A 171 -8.14 2.53 7.18
CA GLU A 171 -8.35 3.97 7.06
C GLU A 171 -7.06 4.77 7.30
N GLU A 172 -6.29 4.45 8.34
CA GLU A 172 -5.10 5.23 8.71
C GLU A 172 -3.85 4.79 7.94
N VAL A 173 -3.60 3.48 7.89
CA VAL A 173 -2.52 2.91 7.06
C VAL A 173 -2.95 2.86 5.59
N GLY A 174 -4.26 2.85 5.33
CA GLY A 174 -4.84 2.85 4.00
C GLY A 174 -4.78 1.51 3.25
N THR A 175 -4.02 0.51 3.72
CA THR A 175 -3.61 -0.72 2.98
C THR A 175 -4.69 -1.78 2.70
N GLY A 176 -5.95 -1.47 2.93
CA GLY A 176 -7.04 -2.39 2.61
C GLY A 176 -8.46 -1.81 2.65
N GLY A 177 -8.61 -0.51 2.85
CA GLY A 177 -9.90 0.18 2.98
C GLY A 177 -10.40 0.85 1.69
N GLY A 178 -11.24 1.88 1.84
CA GLY A 178 -11.83 2.60 0.70
C GLY A 178 -10.80 3.32 -0.18
N GLY A 179 -9.68 3.79 0.38
CA GLY A 179 -8.66 4.57 -0.33
C GLY A 179 -8.13 3.93 -1.61
N PHE A 180 -7.72 2.65 -1.57
CA PHE A 180 -7.28 1.94 -2.78
C PHE A 180 -8.39 1.72 -3.80
N ARG A 181 -9.66 1.63 -3.38
CA ARG A 181 -10.79 1.54 -4.32
C ARG A 181 -10.98 2.86 -5.03
N TYR A 182 -10.95 3.98 -4.33
CA TYR A 182 -11.05 5.30 -4.95
C TYR A 182 -9.88 5.58 -5.90
N MET A 183 -8.66 5.20 -5.50
CA MET A 183 -7.49 5.31 -6.38
C MET A 183 -7.63 4.44 -7.64
N TYR A 184 -8.11 3.20 -7.51
CA TYR A 184 -8.34 2.34 -8.66
C TYR A 184 -9.52 2.80 -9.52
N ALA A 185 -10.56 3.39 -8.93
CA ALA A 185 -11.66 4.02 -9.66
C ALA A 185 -11.16 5.20 -10.50
N ALA A 186 -10.37 6.11 -9.90
CA ALA A 186 -9.75 7.22 -10.63
C ALA A 186 -8.87 6.71 -11.78
N PHE A 187 -8.05 5.68 -11.54
CA PHE A 187 -7.28 5.03 -12.62
C PHE A 187 -8.17 4.49 -13.75
N LEU A 188 -9.33 3.89 -13.43
CA LEU A 188 -10.25 3.39 -14.45
C LEU A 188 -10.95 4.52 -15.22
N GLU A 189 -11.21 5.66 -14.56
CA GLU A 189 -11.75 6.87 -15.20
C GLU A 189 -10.72 7.46 -16.19
N GLU A 190 -9.47 7.67 -15.76
CA GLU A 190 -8.39 8.13 -16.64
C GLU A 190 -8.14 7.15 -17.79
N ALA A 191 -8.28 5.84 -17.53
CA ALA A 191 -8.20 4.82 -18.57
C ALA A 191 -9.35 4.93 -19.58
N TYR A 192 -10.56 5.28 -19.14
CA TYR A 192 -11.69 5.55 -20.03
C TYR A 192 -11.45 6.80 -20.88
N GLU A 193 -11.01 7.91 -20.30
CA GLU A 193 -10.69 9.15 -21.03
C GLU A 193 -9.68 8.92 -22.15
N ARG A 194 -8.78 7.93 -21.97
CA ARG A 194 -7.72 7.61 -22.93
C ARG A 194 -8.06 6.53 -23.95
N LEU A 195 -8.86 5.54 -23.57
CA LEU A 195 -9.17 4.37 -24.41
C LEU A 195 -10.60 4.36 -24.95
N GLU A 196 -11.47 5.21 -24.41
CA GLU A 196 -12.90 5.34 -24.76
C GLU A 196 -13.69 4.02 -24.69
N ILE A 197 -13.28 3.10 -23.81
CA ILE A 197 -13.98 1.82 -23.57
C ILE A 197 -15.06 2.03 -22.50
N PRO A 198 -16.37 2.00 -22.81
CA PRO A 198 -17.43 2.36 -21.84
C PRO A 198 -17.44 1.49 -20.58
N LEU A 199 -17.00 0.24 -20.69
CA LEU A 199 -16.88 -0.68 -19.54
C LEU A 199 -15.87 -0.21 -18.49
N LEU A 200 -14.89 0.64 -18.86
CA LEU A 200 -13.94 1.24 -17.91
C LEU A 200 -14.64 2.27 -17.03
N GLN A 201 -15.46 3.14 -17.62
CA GLN A 201 -16.26 4.12 -16.88
C GLN A 201 -17.29 3.43 -15.98
N GLU A 202 -17.96 2.39 -16.48
CA GLU A 202 -18.87 1.60 -15.67
C GLU A 202 -18.16 0.95 -14.46
N ALA A 203 -16.98 0.39 -14.69
CA ALA A 203 -16.16 -0.22 -13.64
C ALA A 203 -15.63 0.81 -12.64
N SER A 204 -15.26 2.01 -13.10
CA SER A 204 -14.89 3.16 -12.25
C SER A 204 -15.99 3.50 -11.26
N ARG A 205 -17.22 3.74 -11.74
CA ARG A 205 -18.39 4.03 -10.89
C ARG A 205 -18.66 2.92 -9.88
N LYS A 206 -18.68 1.66 -10.33
CA LYS A 206 -18.88 0.49 -9.45
C LYS A 206 -17.78 0.37 -8.39
N MET A 207 -16.54 0.72 -8.73
CA MET A 207 -15.43 0.68 -7.78
C MET A 207 -15.54 1.78 -6.72
N THR A 208 -16.01 2.97 -7.09
CA THR A 208 -16.35 4.04 -6.14
C THR A 208 -17.43 3.60 -5.15
N GLU A 209 -18.50 2.95 -5.65
CA GLU A 209 -19.55 2.38 -4.80
C GLU A 209 -19.01 1.30 -3.85
N ALA A 210 -18.14 0.40 -4.34
CA ALA A 210 -17.46 -0.57 -3.49
C ALA A 210 -16.61 0.12 -2.41
N GLY A 211 -15.88 1.19 -2.76
CA GLY A 211 -15.12 2.02 -1.82
C GLY A 211 -15.98 2.59 -0.69
N HIS A 212 -17.19 3.05 -0.99
CA HIS A 212 -18.15 3.52 0.01
C HIS A 212 -18.59 2.40 0.97
N LEU A 213 -18.84 1.19 0.46
CA LEU A 213 -19.17 0.03 1.29
C LEU A 213 -18.03 -0.35 2.23
N TRP A 214 -16.78 -0.31 1.75
CA TRP A 214 -15.60 -0.52 2.58
C TRP A 214 -15.47 0.52 3.69
N ARG A 215 -15.69 1.80 3.37
CA ARG A 215 -15.67 2.88 4.35
C ARG A 215 -16.76 2.70 5.40
N ASN A 216 -17.95 2.27 5.00
CA ASN A 216 -19.03 1.97 5.94
C ASN A 216 -18.66 0.82 6.88
N PHE A 217 -18.09 -0.27 6.35
CA PHE A 217 -17.58 -1.37 7.16
C PHE A 217 -16.53 -0.90 8.18
N ALA A 218 -15.53 -0.13 7.74
CA ALA A 218 -14.49 0.41 8.63
C ALA A 218 -15.08 1.31 9.73
N LEU A 219 -16.05 2.15 9.38
CA LEU A 219 -16.74 3.03 10.32
C LEU A 219 -17.54 2.26 11.38
N VAL A 220 -18.20 1.17 10.99
CA VAL A 220 -18.89 0.30 11.97
C VAL A 220 -17.88 -0.39 12.88
N CYS A 221 -16.78 -0.94 12.34
CA CYS A 221 -15.69 -1.51 13.14
C CYS A 221 -15.12 -0.51 14.16
N ALA A 222 -14.89 0.74 13.72
CA ALA A 222 -14.39 1.83 14.57
C ALA A 222 -15.35 2.16 15.71
N ARG A 223 -16.66 2.25 15.41
CA ARG A 223 -17.71 2.53 16.40
C ARG A 223 -17.80 1.41 17.43
N THR A 224 -17.77 0.16 16.99
CA THR A 224 -17.76 -1.02 17.86
C THR A 224 -16.52 -1.07 18.74
N PHE A 225 -15.34 -0.68 18.22
CA PHE A 225 -14.15 -0.58 19.06
C PHE A 225 -14.28 0.51 20.15
N LYS A 226 -14.85 1.67 19.82
CA LYS A 226 -14.98 2.82 20.73
C LYS A 226 -16.06 2.63 21.82
N ARG A 227 -17.17 1.97 21.52
CA ARG A 227 -18.31 1.80 22.45
C ARG A 227 -18.14 0.55 23.30
N LYS A 228 -17.58 0.69 24.50
CA LYS A 228 -17.26 -0.45 25.39
C LYS A 228 -18.49 -1.18 25.95
N ASP A 229 -19.63 -0.49 26.06
CA ASP A 229 -20.83 -1.02 26.74
C ASP A 229 -21.92 -1.52 25.76
N SER A 230 -21.67 -1.49 24.45
CA SER A 230 -22.63 -1.96 23.44
C SER A 230 -22.35 -3.38 23.00
N GLU A 231 -23.39 -4.19 22.83
CA GLU A 231 -23.29 -5.53 22.24
C GLU A 231 -22.61 -5.49 20.85
N ILE A 232 -21.81 -6.52 20.55
CA ILE A 232 -21.09 -6.64 19.29
C ILE A 232 -21.90 -7.52 18.32
N ASP A 233 -22.54 -6.88 17.34
CA ASP A 233 -23.23 -7.57 16.25
C ASP A 233 -22.23 -8.02 15.16
N LEU A 234 -21.56 -9.15 15.42
CA LEU A 234 -20.63 -9.77 14.47
C LEU A 234 -21.30 -10.19 13.14
N PRO A 235 -22.51 -10.78 13.13
CA PRO A 235 -23.22 -11.07 11.88
C PRO A 235 -23.42 -9.83 10.99
N HIS A 236 -23.83 -8.70 11.57
CA HIS A 236 -23.98 -7.44 10.84
C HIS A 236 -22.65 -6.95 10.25
N ILE A 237 -21.60 -6.90 11.07
CA ILE A 237 -20.27 -6.45 10.65
C ILE A 237 -19.73 -7.35 9.51
N ALA A 238 -19.86 -8.66 9.65
CA ALA A 238 -19.47 -9.61 8.61
C ALA A 238 -20.27 -9.41 7.31
N ASN A 239 -21.59 -9.15 7.41
CA ASN A 239 -22.43 -8.90 6.25
C ASN A 239 -22.03 -7.63 5.48
N LEU A 240 -21.68 -6.54 6.18
CA LEU A 240 -21.16 -5.32 5.52
C LEU A 240 -19.92 -5.63 4.67
N LEU A 241 -19.00 -6.44 5.19
CA LEU A 241 -17.81 -6.85 4.46
C LEU A 241 -18.14 -7.76 3.27
N ARG A 242 -19.14 -8.65 3.40
CA ARG A 242 -19.64 -9.46 2.27
C ARG A 242 -20.27 -8.59 1.18
N MET A 243 -21.00 -7.55 1.54
CA MET A 243 -21.56 -6.59 0.58
C MET A 243 -20.44 -5.88 -0.18
N ALA A 244 -19.43 -5.38 0.53
CA ALA A 244 -18.26 -4.76 -0.10
C ALA A 244 -17.53 -5.74 -1.04
N GLY A 245 -17.30 -6.98 -0.61
CA GLY A 245 -16.68 -8.02 -1.42
C GLY A 245 -17.49 -8.43 -2.65
N LYS A 246 -18.83 -8.45 -2.56
CA LYS A 246 -19.71 -8.68 -3.71
C LYS A 246 -19.62 -7.53 -4.72
N ALA A 247 -19.74 -6.28 -4.26
CA ALA A 247 -19.64 -5.11 -5.13
C ALA A 247 -18.28 -5.05 -5.84
N GLU A 248 -17.19 -5.30 -5.11
CA GLU A 248 -15.85 -5.32 -5.66
C GLU A 248 -15.63 -6.47 -6.66
N LYS A 249 -16.22 -7.65 -6.41
CA LYS A 249 -16.22 -8.76 -7.36
C LYS A 249 -16.88 -8.38 -8.69
N GLU A 250 -18.01 -7.67 -8.66
CA GLU A 250 -18.72 -7.22 -9.86
C GLU A 250 -17.89 -6.25 -10.71
N VAL A 251 -17.06 -5.41 -10.09
CA VAL A 251 -16.10 -4.56 -10.81
C VAL A 251 -15.16 -5.43 -11.65
N TYR A 252 -14.52 -6.42 -11.02
CA TYR A 252 -13.56 -7.28 -11.72
C TYR A 252 -14.20 -8.20 -12.76
N LEU A 253 -15.45 -8.62 -12.56
CA LEU A 253 -16.23 -9.32 -13.58
C LEU A 253 -16.56 -8.42 -14.77
N THR A 254 -16.85 -7.13 -14.53
CA THR A 254 -17.05 -6.12 -15.59
C THR A 254 -15.76 -5.94 -16.38
N LEU A 255 -14.64 -5.70 -15.69
CA LEU A 255 -13.32 -5.53 -16.30
C LEU A 255 -12.84 -6.79 -17.05
N ARG A 256 -13.26 -7.99 -16.64
CA ARG A 256 -12.90 -9.24 -17.32
C ARG A 256 -13.38 -9.29 -18.77
N LYS A 257 -14.43 -8.55 -19.10
CA LYS A 257 -14.95 -8.44 -20.48
C LYS A 257 -14.03 -7.60 -21.39
N ILE A 258 -13.12 -6.83 -20.81
CA ILE A 258 -12.16 -5.95 -21.51
C ILE A 258 -10.80 -6.67 -21.70
N SER A 259 -10.51 -7.69 -20.89
CA SER A 259 -9.16 -8.26 -20.68
C SER A 259 -8.90 -9.61 -21.33
#